data_AF-A0A2M8NN32-F1
#
_entry.id   AF-A0A2M8NN32-F1
#
_cell.length_a   1.000
_cell.length_b   1.000
_cell.length_c   1.000
_cell.angle_alpha   90.00
_cell.angle_beta   90.00
_cell.angle_gamma   90.00
#
_symmetry.space_group_name_H-M   'P 1'
#
loop_
_entity.id
_entity.type
_entity.pdbx_description
1 polymer ?
#
loop_
_entity_poly.entity_id
_entity_poly.type
_entity_poly.pdbx_seq_one_letter_code
_entity_poly.pdbx_strand_id
1 'polypeptide(L)' 'MSSLTLRRLVVWAVSMALGFGVAAAFVTLVLPWMGPNNGNPISIEKYGLQYFFWTGFPIGLIFVVWLDYLLDTRILPD' A
#
# COMPACT_ATOMS: atom_id res chain seq x y z
N MET A 1 -2.26 -8.61 -25.03
CA MET A 1 -1.29 -7.99 -24.09
C MET A 1 0.02 -8.76 -24.20
N SER A 2 1.16 -8.08 -24.19
CA SER A 2 2.45 -8.77 -24.10
C SER A 2 2.65 -9.33 -22.68
N SER A 3 3.51 -10.34 -22.55
CA SER A 3 3.93 -10.89 -21.24
C SER A 3 4.44 -9.79 -20.30
N LEU A 4 5.17 -8.81 -20.84
CA LEU A 4 5.68 -7.66 -20.09
C LEU A 4 4.55 -6.77 -19.56
N THR A 5 3.57 -6.42 -20.39
CA THR A 5 2.41 -5.62 -19.96
C THR A 5 1.63 -6.32 -18.85
N LEU A 6 1.44 -7.65 -18.96
CA LEU A 6 0.76 -8.43 -17.92
C LEU A 6 1.52 -8.38 -16.59
N ARG A 7 2.84 -8.60 -16.61
CA ARG A 7 3.68 -8.51 -15.40
C ARG A 7 3.60 -7.15 -14.74
N ARG A 8 3.65 -6.07 -15.52
CA ARG A 8 3.51 -4.69 -15.00
C ARG A 8 2.17 -4.48 -14.28
N LEU A 9 1.08 -4.93 -14.89
CA LEU A 9 -0.25 -4.83 -14.26
C LEU A 9 -0.34 -5.63 -12.96
N VAL A 10 0.26 -6.83 -12.93
CA VAL A 10 0.32 -7.64 -11.71
C VAL A 10 1.13 -6.95 -10.62
N VAL A 11 2.31 -6.40 -10.95
CA VAL A 11 3.13 -5.65 -9.99
C VAL A 11 2.35 -4.48 -9.41
N TRP A 12 1.67 -3.68 -10.23
CA TRP A 12 0.84 -2.58 -9.75
C TRP A 12 -0.28 -3.06 -8.83
N ALA A 13 -1.06 -4.06 -9.25
CA ALA A 13 -2.19 -4.56 -8.48
C ALA A 13 -1.75 -5.14 -7.11
N VAL A 14 -0.71 -5.98 -7.12
CA VAL A 14 -0.17 -6.59 -5.89
C VAL A 14 0.43 -5.53 -4.98
N SER A 15 1.19 -4.57 -5.52
CA SER A 15 1.80 -3.51 -4.73
C SER A 15 0.76 -2.62 -4.06
N MET A 16 -0.31 -2.26 -4.78
CA MET A 16 -1.42 -1.49 -4.19
C MET A 16 -2.14 -2.31 -3.11
N ALA A 17 -2.45 -3.58 -3.38
CA ALA A 17 -3.09 -4.45 -2.37
C ALA A 17 -2.25 -4.58 -1.10
N LEU A 18 -0.93 -4.75 -1.23
CA LEU A 18 0.00 -4.79 -0.10
C LEU A 18 0.09 -3.45 0.62
N GLY A 19 0.22 -2.34 -0.12
CA GLY A 19 0.29 -0.99 0.45
C GLY A 19 -0.94 -0.62 1.27
N PHE A 20 -2.14 -0.86 0.71
CA PHE A 20 -3.40 -0.63 1.40
C PHE A 20 -3.64 -1.63 2.54
N GLY A 21 -3.21 -2.88 2.40
CA GLY A 21 -3.28 -3.87 3.48
C GLY A 21 -2.41 -3.49 4.68
N VAL A 22 -1.17 -3.06 4.43
CA VAL A 22 -0.26 -2.55 5.46
C VAL A 22 -0.82 -1.28 6.10
N ALA A 23 -1.33 -0.33 5.31
CA ALA A 23 -1.96 0.87 5.85
C ALA A 23 -3.20 0.54 6.70
N ALA A 24 -4.02 -0.43 6.28
CA ALA A 24 -5.19 -0.84 7.05
C ALA A 24 -4.78 -1.44 8.40
N ALA A 25 -3.79 -2.32 8.42
CA ALA A 25 -3.24 -2.86 9.67
C ALA A 25 -2.66 -1.75 10.57
N PHE A 26 -1.93 -0.80 9.98
CA PHE A 26 -1.33 0.29 10.73
C PHE A 26 -2.37 1.22 11.35
N VAL A 27 -3.36 1.66 10.57
CA VAL A 27 -4.43 2.56 11.02
C VAL A 27 -5.34 1.91 12.06
N THR A 28 -5.68 0.62 11.89
CA THR A 28 -6.62 -0.06 12.77
C THR A 28 -5.97 -0.62 14.03
N LEU A 29 -4.72 -1.07 13.96
CA LEU A 29 -4.07 -1.81 15.05
C LEU A 29 -2.89 -1.09 15.70
N VAL A 30 -2.18 -0.20 15.00
CA VAL A 30 -0.94 0.43 15.52
C VAL A 30 -1.20 1.86 15.96
N LEU A 31 -1.74 2.69 15.06
CA LEU A 31 -2.00 4.10 15.28
C LEU A 31 -2.83 4.40 16.55
N PRO A 32 -3.85 3.60 16.90
CA PRO A 32 -4.64 3.86 18.11
C PRO A 32 -3.86 3.77 19.42
N TRP A 33 -2.74 3.04 19.44
CA TRP A 33 -1.84 2.95 20.60
C TRP A 33 -0.93 4.17 20.73
N MET A 34 -0.76 4.94 19.65
CA MET A 34 0.12 6.11 19.60
C MET A 34 -0.65 7.43 19.78
N GLY A 35 -1.97 7.38 19.98
CA GLY A 35 -2.83 8.55 19.98
C GLY A 35 -3.91 8.52 21.08
N PRO A 36 -4.90 9.42 21.00
CA PRO A 36 -5.89 9.62 22.06
C PRO A 36 -6.89 8.46 22.20
N ASN A 37 -6.83 7.46 21.32
CA ASN A 37 -7.75 6.34 21.33
C ASN A 37 -7.37 5.26 22.37
N ASN A 38 -6.23 5.41 23.07
CA ASN A 38 -5.78 4.52 24.15
C ASN A 38 -5.80 3.03 23.75
N GLY A 39 -5.34 2.72 22.54
CA GLY A 39 -5.29 1.35 22.00
C GLY A 39 -6.62 0.83 21.44
N ASN A 40 -7.73 1.55 21.57
CA ASN A 40 -9.01 1.12 20.98
C ASN A 40 -8.96 1.20 19.45
N PRO A 41 -9.16 0.09 18.71
CA PRO A 41 -9.15 0.09 17.27
C PRO A 41 -10.10 1.15 16.68
N ILE A 42 -9.63 1.84 15.65
CA ILE A 42 -10.46 2.80 14.90
C ILE A 42 -10.73 2.24 13.50
N SER A 43 -11.92 2.54 12.98
CA SER A 43 -12.26 2.18 11.62
C SER A 43 -11.59 3.12 10.61
N ILE A 44 -11.47 2.69 9.36
CA ILE A 44 -10.91 3.49 8.27
C ILE A 44 -11.81 4.71 7.99
N GLU A 45 -13.12 4.58 8.16
CA GLU A 45 -14.07 5.69 8.01
C GLU A 45 -13.82 6.79 9.06
N LYS A 46 -13.52 6.39 10.31
CA LYS A 46 -13.15 7.32 11.38
C LYS A 46 -11.80 7.97 11.13
N TYR A 47 -10.85 7.22 10.55
CA TYR A 47 -9.54 7.76 10.16
C TYR A 47 -9.64 8.73 8.98
N GLY A 48 -10.58 8.51 8.07
CA GLY A 48 -10.85 9.31 6.88
C GLY A 48 -10.25 8.69 5.62
N LEU A 49 -11.08 8.49 4.59
CA LEU A 49 -10.69 7.81 3.34
C LEU A 49 -9.54 8.50 2.61
N GLN A 50 -9.51 9.84 2.61
CA GLN A 50 -8.43 10.59 1.95
C GLN A 50 -7.09 10.40 2.69
N TYR A 51 -7.09 10.41 4.02
CA TYR A 51 -5.89 10.11 4.81
C TYR A 51 -5.44 8.67 4.64
N PHE A 52 -6.39 7.74 4.57
CA PHE A 52 -6.12 6.33 4.30
C PHE A 52 -5.46 6.14 2.93
N PHE A 53 -5.97 6.81 1.89
CA PHE A 53 -5.37 6.81 0.56
C PHE A 53 -3.93 7.33 0.60
N TRP A 54 -3.69 8.49 1.22
CA TRP A 54 -2.35 9.07 1.30
C TRP A 54 -1.39 8.28 2.20
N THR A 55 -1.89 7.38 3.04
CA THR A 55 -1.06 6.45 3.81
C THR A 55 -0.75 5.19 2.98
N GLY A 56 -1.76 4.57 2.37
CA GLY A 56 -1.61 3.33 1.62
C GLY A 56 -0.88 3.49 0.29
N PHE A 57 -1.15 4.58 -0.45
CA PHE A 57 -0.62 4.77 -1.79
C PHE A 57 0.92 4.89 -1.80
N PRO A 58 1.57 5.72 -0.97
CA PRO A 58 3.04 5.77 -0.91
C PRO A 58 3.67 4.43 -0.48
N ILE A 59 3.06 3.71 0.47
CA ILE A 59 3.54 2.38 0.87
C ILE A 59 3.42 1.40 -0.31
N GLY A 60 2.33 1.48 -1.07
CA GLY A 60 2.16 0.73 -2.30
C GLY A 60 3.27 1.03 -3.32
N LEU A 61 3.66 2.30 -3.48
CA LEU A 61 4.78 2.67 -4.35
C LEU A 61 6.12 2.09 -3.88
N ILE A 62 6.34 1.96 -2.57
CA ILE A 62 7.51 1.24 -2.06
C ILE A 62 7.48 -0.20 -2.57
N PHE A 63 6.36 -0.91 -2.45
CA PHE A 63 6.25 -2.27 -3.00
C PHE A 63 6.46 -2.33 -4.52
N VAL A 64 6.01 -1.31 -5.28
CA VAL A 64 6.28 -1.22 -6.73
C VAL A 64 7.78 -1.22 -6.98
N VAL A 65 8.57 -0.41 -6.27
CA VAL A 65 10.04 -0.36 -6.44
C VAL A 65 10.67 -1.73 -6.21
N TRP A 66 10.31 -2.41 -5.13
CA TRP A 66 10.87 -3.72 -4.80
C TRP A 66 10.45 -4.81 -5.77
N LEU A 67 9.18 -4.86 -6.14
CA LEU A 67 8.66 -5.88 -7.05
C LEU A 67 9.10 -5.64 -8.50
N ASP A 68 9.26 -4.38 -8.92
CA ASP A 68 9.81 -4.05 -10.24
C ASP A 68 11.26 -4.55 -10.37
N TYR A 69 12.08 -4.32 -9.34
CA TYR A 69 13.45 -4.83 -9.27
C TYR A 69 13.51 -6.37 -9.30
N LEU A 70 12.65 -7.05 -8.52
CA LEU A 70 12.68 -8.51 -8.42
C LEU A 70 12.13 -9.24 -9.65
N LEU A 71 11.21 -8.62 -10.39
CA LEU A 71 10.49 -9.25 -11.50
C LEU A 71 10.87 -8.71 -12.88
N ASP A 72 11.86 -7.80 -12.95
CA ASP A 72 12.35 -7.13 -14.16
C ASP A 72 11.18 -6.60 -15.01
N THR A 73 10.28 -5.85 -14.37
CA THR A 73 9.09 -5.33 -15.07
C THR A 73 9.34 -4.02 -15.80
N ARG A 74 10.51 -3.39 -15.60
CA ARG A 74 10.92 -2.11 -16.22
C ARG A 74 9.82 -1.07 -16.12
N ILE A 75 9.22 -0.94 -14.94
CA ILE A 75 8.25 0.10 -14.62
C ILE A 75 9.01 1.39 -14.36
N LEU A 76 10.07 1.30 -13.56
CA LEU A 76 11.04 2.38 -13.36
C LEU A 76 12.03 2.41 -14.53
N PRO A 77 12.64 3.57 -14.82
CA PRO A 77 13.71 3.66 -15.81
C PRO A 77 14.93 2.85 -15.39
N ASP A 78 15.58 2.23 -16.38
CA ASP A 78 16.82 1.44 -16.24
C ASP A 78 18.04 2.31 -15.90
#